data_AF-A0A254NLL2-F1
#
_entry.id   AF-A0A254NLL2-F1
#
_cell.length_a   1.000
_cell.length_b   1.000
_cell.length_c   1.000
_cell.angle_alpha   90.00
_cell.angle_beta   90.00
_cell.angle_gamma   90.00
#
_symmetry.space_group_name_H-M   'P 1'
#
loop_
_entity.id
_entity.type
_entity.pdbx_description
1 polymer ?
#
loop_
_entity_poly.entity_id
_entity_poly.type
_entity_poly.pdbx_seq_one_letter_code
_entity_poly.pdbx_strand_id
1 'polypeptide(L)'
;MKNKTIWSRLRIGLLSAALVASLGLSLNLYNAHRLDRFAESRTLDEAMKTVQSADSQTQGAINVIEGGAGAAESLYAVGTVQSRLAEASGRLLGLGGAVSDSDADYTGMARTLMNINNYLGNTLTAGWQEGDAALQASREQALVDLRSLKQDLSRLANLAQGLSGAGAYDTKDFSEKWKETFEQRIKEDPDSGLHKTLSSLY
;
A
#
# COMPACT_ATOMS: atom_id res chain seq x y z
N MET A 1 28.26 -64.76 -13.32
CA MET A 1 27.00 -64.01 -13.61
C MET A 1 26.32 -63.35 -12.39
N LYS A 2 26.87 -63.39 -11.15
CA LYS A 2 26.19 -62.85 -9.95
C LYS A 2 26.37 -61.33 -9.68
N ASN A 3 27.37 -60.67 -10.28
CA ASN A 3 27.63 -59.24 -10.01
C ASN A 3 26.68 -58.24 -10.70
N LYS A 4 26.06 -58.59 -11.85
CA LYS A 4 25.20 -57.64 -12.58
C LYS A 4 23.92 -57.28 -11.81
N THR A 5 23.37 -58.20 -11.03
CA THR A 5 22.10 -58.02 -10.31
C THR A 5 22.24 -57.16 -9.05
N ILE A 6 23.38 -57.21 -8.36
CA ILE A 6 23.64 -56.40 -7.17
C ILE A 6 23.82 -54.92 -7.55
N TRP A 7 24.58 -54.66 -8.62
CA TRP A 7 24.76 -53.31 -9.16
C TRP A 7 23.47 -52.70 -9.70
N SER A 8 22.56 -53.49 -10.28
CA SER A 8 21.25 -53.00 -10.73
C SER A 8 20.35 -52.60 -9.54
N ARG A 9 20.33 -53.39 -8.46
CA ARG A 9 19.54 -53.10 -7.26
C ARG A 9 20.07 -51.88 -6.50
N LEU A 10 21.39 -51.73 -6.40
CA LEU A 10 22.03 -50.54 -5.83
C LEU A 10 21.71 -49.27 -6.63
N ARG A 11 21.74 -49.34 -7.96
CA ARG A 11 21.38 -48.20 -8.82
C ARG A 11 19.90 -47.82 -8.69
N ILE A 12 19.00 -48.80 -8.63
CA ILE A 12 17.57 -48.53 -8.41
C ILE A 12 17.34 -47.90 -7.03
N GLY A 13 17.96 -48.42 -5.98
CA GLY A 13 17.87 -47.84 -4.64
C GLY A 13 18.38 -46.40 -4.55
N LEU A 14 19.50 -46.09 -5.20
CA LEU A 14 20.04 -44.73 -5.31
C LEU A 14 19.12 -43.80 -6.10
N LEU A 15 18.56 -44.26 -7.22
CA LEU A 15 17.61 -43.48 -8.01
C LEU A 15 16.33 -43.19 -7.24
N SER A 16 15.78 -44.19 -6.53
CA SER A 16 14.60 -44.01 -5.68
C SER A 16 14.87 -43.05 -4.52
N ALA A 17 16.03 -43.15 -3.86
CA ALA A 17 16.41 -42.22 -2.80
C ALA A 17 16.59 -40.78 -3.31
N ALA A 18 17.21 -40.61 -4.49
CA ALA A 18 17.33 -39.30 -5.14
C ALA A 18 15.96 -38.70 -5.52
N LEU A 19 15.02 -39.54 -5.98
CA LEU A 19 13.67 -39.09 -6.33
C LEU A 19 12.86 -38.67 -5.11
N VAL A 20 12.97 -39.39 -4.00
CA VAL A 20 12.30 -39.02 -2.74
C VAL A 20 12.92 -37.74 -2.17
N ALA A 21 14.25 -37.60 -2.23
CA ALA A 21 14.94 -36.40 -1.79
C ALA A 21 14.57 -35.17 -2.65
N SER A 22 14.48 -35.32 -3.99
CA SER A 22 14.06 -34.23 -4.86
C SER A 22 12.60 -33.83 -4.61
N LEU A 23 11.70 -34.80 -4.44
CA LEU A 23 10.29 -34.52 -4.10
C LEU A 23 10.16 -33.80 -2.75
N GLY A 24 10.92 -34.23 -1.74
CA GLY A 24 10.98 -33.59 -0.43
C GLY A 24 11.49 -32.15 -0.50
N LEU A 25 12.55 -31.91 -1.29
CA LEU A 25 13.08 -30.57 -1.54
C LEU A 25 12.04 -29.68 -2.26
N SER A 26 11.41 -30.20 -3.31
CA SER A 26 10.38 -29.48 -4.07
C SER A 26 9.15 -29.14 -3.21
N LEU A 27 8.70 -30.06 -2.35
CA LEU A 27 7.60 -29.81 -1.42
C LEU A 27 7.98 -28.76 -0.37
N ASN A 28 9.22 -28.78 0.13
CA ASN A 28 9.68 -27.80 1.10
C ASN A 28 9.78 -26.39 0.48
N LEU A 29 10.37 -26.29 -0.72
CA LEU A 29 10.43 -25.04 -1.49
C LEU A 29 9.03 -24.52 -1.85
N TYR A 30 8.13 -25.40 -2.28
CA TYR A 30 6.74 -25.04 -2.58
C TYR A 30 6.01 -24.52 -1.34
N ASN A 31 6.17 -25.17 -0.19
CA ASN A 31 5.56 -24.74 1.07
C ASN A 31 6.13 -23.40 1.56
N ALA A 32 7.45 -23.19 1.47
CA ALA A 32 8.10 -21.93 1.82
C ALA A 32 7.57 -20.77 0.96
N HIS A 33 7.60 -20.91 -0.37
CA HIS A 33 7.06 -19.89 -1.28
C HIS A 33 5.56 -19.62 -1.08
N ARG A 34 4.80 -20.63 -0.67
CA ARG A 34 3.37 -20.47 -0.40
C ARG A 34 3.14 -19.71 0.92
N LEU A 35 3.92 -20.01 1.96
CA LEU A 35 3.84 -19.32 3.26
C LEU A 35 4.23 -17.86 3.14
N ASP A 36 5.29 -17.55 2.39
CA ASP A 36 5.74 -16.17 2.16
C ASP A 36 4.67 -15.35 1.43
N ARG A 37 4.07 -15.90 0.37
CA ARG A 37 2.96 -15.23 -0.35
C ARG A 37 1.72 -15.01 0.51
N PHE A 38 1.43 -15.89 1.46
CA PHE A 38 0.34 -15.67 2.42
C PHE A 38 0.67 -14.57 3.44
N ALA A 39 1.91 -14.47 3.89
CA ALA A 39 2.35 -13.43 4.81
C ALA A 39 2.39 -12.05 4.12
N GLU A 40 2.89 -11.99 2.89
CA GLU A 40 2.83 -10.83 1.99
C GLU A 40 1.39 -10.35 1.84
N SER A 41 0.50 -11.28 1.49
CA SER A 41 -0.93 -11.03 1.35
C SER A 41 -1.56 -10.47 2.62
N ARG A 42 -1.35 -11.09 3.78
CA ARG A 42 -1.90 -10.58 5.03
C ARG A 42 -1.42 -9.16 5.33
N THR A 43 -0.13 -8.89 5.15
CA THR A 43 0.43 -7.57 5.44
C THR A 43 -0.10 -6.50 4.48
N LEU A 44 -0.28 -6.84 3.20
CA LEU A 44 -0.92 -5.97 2.22
C LEU A 44 -2.37 -5.67 2.59
N ASP A 45 -3.15 -6.69 2.99
CA ASP A 45 -4.52 -6.51 3.47
C ASP A 45 -4.60 -5.59 4.69
N GLU A 46 -3.68 -5.73 5.65
CA GLU A 46 -3.59 -4.83 6.80
C GLU A 46 -3.22 -3.39 6.40
N ALA A 47 -2.28 -3.23 5.46
CA ALA A 47 -1.95 -1.92 4.91
C ALA A 47 -3.17 -1.28 4.23
N MET A 48 -3.95 -2.05 3.47
CA MET A 48 -5.13 -1.56 2.78
C MET A 48 -6.30 -1.24 3.71
N LYS A 49 -6.51 -2.02 4.77
CA LYS A 49 -7.45 -1.65 5.86
C LYS A 49 -7.05 -0.33 6.51
N THR A 50 -5.75 -0.08 6.64
CA THR A 50 -5.24 1.20 7.15
C THR A 50 -5.50 2.34 6.16
N VAL A 51 -5.35 2.12 4.85
CA VAL A 51 -5.74 3.09 3.81
C VAL A 51 -7.24 3.38 3.82
N GLN A 52 -8.09 2.37 3.97
CA GLN A 52 -9.55 2.53 4.14
C GLN A 52 -9.90 3.31 5.41
N SER A 53 -9.14 3.11 6.48
CA SER A 53 -9.25 3.92 7.69
C SER A 53 -8.86 5.37 7.41
N ALA A 54 -7.74 5.62 6.72
CA ALA A 54 -7.30 6.96 6.32
C ALA A 54 -8.36 7.67 5.46
N ASP A 55 -9.01 6.95 4.54
CA ASP A 55 -10.13 7.45 3.74
C ASP A 55 -11.28 7.98 4.61
N SER A 56 -11.69 7.18 5.60
CA SER A 56 -12.75 7.55 6.54
C SER A 56 -12.34 8.73 7.42
N GLN A 57 -11.09 8.75 7.90
CA GLN A 57 -10.56 9.87 8.70
C GLN A 57 -10.44 11.15 7.88
N THR A 58 -10.14 11.06 6.59
CA THR A 58 -10.10 12.22 5.68
C THR A 58 -11.49 12.85 5.56
N GLN A 59 -12.54 12.03 5.45
CA GLN A 59 -13.92 12.55 5.50
C GLN A 59 -14.22 13.21 6.85
N GLY A 60 -13.77 12.62 7.95
CA GLY A 60 -13.90 13.21 9.28
C GLY A 60 -13.24 14.59 9.37
N ALA A 61 -12.01 14.72 8.86
CA ALA A 61 -11.29 15.99 8.83
C ALA A 61 -12.02 17.05 7.97
N ILE A 62 -12.53 16.66 6.80
CA ILE A 62 -13.36 17.54 5.96
C ILE A 62 -14.57 18.06 6.75
N ASN A 63 -15.32 17.17 7.40
CA ASN A 63 -16.51 17.55 8.16
C ASN A 63 -16.20 18.49 9.32
N VAL A 64 -15.08 18.26 10.03
CA VAL A 64 -14.61 19.12 11.12
C VAL A 64 -14.32 20.54 10.60
N ILE A 65 -13.60 20.65 9.49
CA ILE A 65 -13.22 21.93 8.89
C ILE A 65 -14.45 22.66 8.34
N GLU A 66 -15.34 21.96 7.63
CA GLU A 66 -16.61 22.50 7.12
C GLU A 66 -17.54 22.96 8.24
N GLY A 67 -17.50 22.29 9.39
CA GLY A 67 -18.24 22.66 10.60
C GLY A 67 -17.74 23.94 11.28
N GLY A 68 -16.68 24.56 10.76
CA GLY A 68 -16.13 25.82 11.26
C GLY A 68 -15.15 25.65 12.42
N ALA A 69 -14.68 24.43 12.68
CA ALA A 69 -13.72 24.14 13.73
C ALA A 69 -12.48 25.03 13.66
N GLY A 70 -11.94 25.42 14.83
CA GLY A 70 -10.72 26.22 14.91
C GLY A 70 -9.51 25.51 14.32
N ALA A 71 -8.40 26.26 14.16
CA ALA A 71 -7.16 25.74 13.59
C ALA A 71 -6.65 24.50 14.34
N ALA A 72 -6.60 24.55 15.68
CA ALA A 72 -6.11 23.43 16.49
C ALA A 72 -6.88 22.11 16.25
N GLU A 73 -8.22 22.17 16.23
CA GLU A 73 -9.07 21.00 16.03
C GLU A 73 -8.98 20.47 14.59
N SER A 74 -8.92 21.38 13.62
CA SER A 74 -8.76 21.04 12.21
C SER A 74 -7.41 20.36 11.94
N LEU A 75 -6.32 20.90 12.48
CA LEU A 75 -4.98 20.34 12.38
C LEU A 75 -4.87 19.00 13.10
N TYR A 76 -5.55 18.83 14.24
CA TYR A 76 -5.63 17.54 14.91
C TYR A 76 -6.33 16.47 14.05
N ALA A 77 -7.43 16.84 13.39
CA ALA A 77 -8.13 15.93 12.49
C ALA A 77 -7.27 15.52 11.28
N VAL A 78 -6.53 16.47 10.68
CA VAL A 78 -5.55 16.17 9.63
C VAL A 78 -4.43 15.27 10.14
N GLY A 79 -3.91 15.52 11.35
CA GLY A 79 -2.89 14.68 11.99
C GLY A 79 -3.32 13.23 12.19
N THR A 80 -4.61 12.99 12.39
CA THR A 80 -5.17 11.62 12.47
C THR A 80 -5.08 10.90 11.12
N VAL A 81 -5.32 11.61 10.01
CA VAL A 81 -5.14 11.08 8.65
C VAL A 81 -3.66 10.74 8.42
N GLN A 82 -2.76 11.66 8.77
CA GLN A 82 -1.31 11.48 8.64
C GLN A 82 -0.81 10.24 9.38
N SER A 83 -1.27 10.02 10.61
CA SER A 83 -0.90 8.82 11.38
C SER A 83 -1.27 7.53 10.66
N ARG A 84 -2.42 7.48 9.97
CA ARG A 84 -2.84 6.30 9.21
C ARG A 84 -2.04 6.12 7.93
N LEU A 85 -1.75 7.20 7.21
CA LEU A 85 -0.89 7.14 6.03
C LEU A 85 0.53 6.69 6.38
N ALA A 86 1.08 7.19 7.50
CA ALA A 86 2.37 6.77 8.02
C ALA A 86 2.39 5.27 8.37
N GLU A 87 1.38 4.78 9.09
CA GLU A 87 1.23 3.36 9.42
C GLU A 87 1.15 2.48 8.15
N ALA A 88 0.30 2.85 7.19
CA ALA A 88 0.14 2.12 5.94
C ALA A 88 1.46 2.09 5.13
N SER A 89 2.14 3.24 5.01
CA SER A 89 3.42 3.33 4.30
C SER A 89 4.52 2.49 4.96
N GLY A 90 4.59 2.46 6.29
CA GLY A 90 5.56 1.64 7.02
C GLY A 90 5.35 0.14 6.78
N ARG A 91 4.09 -0.31 6.71
CA ARG A 91 3.75 -1.70 6.37
C ARG A 91 4.18 -2.06 4.94
N LEU A 92 3.92 -1.17 3.98
CA LEU A 92 4.34 -1.36 2.58
C LEU A 92 5.86 -1.34 2.42
N LEU A 93 6.60 -0.46 3.12
CA LEU A 93 8.07 -0.50 3.14
C LEU A 93 8.59 -1.81 3.72
N GLY A 94 7.96 -2.29 4.80
CA GLY A 94 8.29 -3.59 5.40
C GLY A 94 8.16 -4.74 4.38
N LEU A 95 7.11 -4.73 3.56
CA LEU A 95 6.94 -5.68 2.46
C LEU A 95 8.05 -5.58 1.41
N GLY A 96 8.38 -4.37 0.96
CA GLY A 96 9.42 -4.14 -0.04
C GLY A 96 10.82 -4.60 0.39
N GLY A 97 11.10 -4.63 1.70
CA GLY A 97 12.35 -5.17 2.24
C GLY A 97 12.33 -6.67 2.55
N ALA A 98 11.16 -7.25 2.79
CA ALA A 98 11.02 -8.64 3.24
C ALA A 98 10.79 -9.64 2.10
N VAL A 99 10.23 -9.22 0.96
CA VAL A 99 9.87 -10.09 -0.16
C VAL A 99 10.79 -9.81 -1.34
N SER A 100 11.94 -10.50 -1.41
CA SER A 100 12.97 -10.26 -2.43
C SER A 100 12.55 -10.59 -3.86
N ASP A 101 11.57 -11.48 -4.02
CA ASP A 101 11.09 -11.98 -5.33
C ASP A 101 9.66 -11.48 -5.66
N SER A 102 9.19 -10.41 -5.02
CA SER A 102 7.88 -9.85 -5.36
C SER A 102 7.98 -8.97 -6.60
N ASP A 103 7.08 -9.21 -7.56
CA ASP A 103 6.90 -8.36 -8.74
C ASP A 103 6.13 -7.06 -8.42
N ALA A 104 5.63 -6.90 -7.19
CA ALA A 104 4.88 -5.73 -6.76
C ALA A 104 5.80 -4.59 -6.31
N ASP A 105 5.53 -3.37 -6.79
CA ASP A 105 6.28 -2.17 -6.38
C ASP A 105 5.81 -1.61 -5.03
N TYR A 106 6.03 -2.38 -3.95
CA TYR A 106 5.68 -1.95 -2.59
C TYR A 106 6.40 -0.66 -2.16
N THR A 107 7.62 -0.47 -2.62
CA THR A 107 8.41 0.73 -2.31
C THR A 107 7.81 1.96 -3.00
N GLY A 108 7.40 1.85 -4.26
CA GLY A 108 6.68 2.91 -4.98
C GLY A 108 5.35 3.25 -4.30
N MET A 109 4.53 2.25 -3.98
CA MET A 109 3.26 2.48 -3.25
C MET A 109 3.48 3.16 -1.90
N ALA A 110 4.50 2.72 -1.14
CA ALA A 110 4.85 3.36 0.12
C ALA A 110 5.30 4.81 -0.07
N ARG A 111 6.15 5.08 -1.08
CA ARG A 111 6.59 6.44 -1.42
C ARG A 111 5.41 7.33 -1.76
N THR A 112 4.40 6.85 -2.48
CA THR A 112 3.18 7.62 -2.75
C THR A 112 2.50 8.04 -1.45
N LEU A 113 2.24 7.11 -0.54
CA LEU A 113 1.62 7.43 0.75
C LEU A 113 2.48 8.36 1.62
N MET A 114 3.81 8.20 1.60
CA MET A 114 4.73 9.11 2.29
C MET A 114 4.68 10.53 1.71
N ASN A 115 4.61 10.67 0.39
CA ASN A 115 4.50 11.99 -0.23
C ASN A 115 3.17 12.68 0.09
N ILE A 116 2.07 11.92 0.12
CA ILE A 116 0.78 12.43 0.62
C ILE A 116 0.92 12.88 2.08
N ASN A 117 1.50 12.04 2.95
CA ASN A 117 1.69 12.38 4.36
C ASN A 117 2.54 13.65 4.56
N ASN A 118 3.62 13.78 3.80
CA ASN A 118 4.49 14.96 3.80
C ASN A 118 3.76 16.20 3.29
N TYR A 119 2.94 16.07 2.24
CA TYR A 119 2.13 17.16 1.72
C TYR A 119 1.17 17.69 2.80
N LEU A 120 0.44 16.80 3.46
CA LEU A 120 -0.46 17.17 4.55
C LEU A 120 0.31 17.90 5.67
N GLY A 121 1.48 17.40 6.06
CA GLY A 121 2.24 17.88 7.21
C GLY A 121 3.13 19.10 6.99
N ASN A 122 3.54 19.37 5.75
CA ASN A 122 4.46 20.46 5.44
C ASN A 122 3.81 21.56 4.61
N THR A 123 2.79 21.23 3.82
CA THR A 123 2.15 22.19 2.92
C THR A 123 0.81 22.62 3.47
N LEU A 124 -0.05 21.65 3.82
CA LEU A 124 -1.42 21.96 4.24
C LEU A 124 -1.46 22.54 5.67
N THR A 125 -0.72 21.96 6.62
CA THR A 125 -0.63 22.51 7.98
C THR A 125 0.14 23.84 8.05
N ALA A 126 1.23 23.99 7.28
CA ALA A 126 2.04 25.21 7.28
C ALA A 126 1.34 26.39 6.57
N GLY A 127 0.44 26.09 5.64
CA GLY A 127 -0.42 27.09 4.99
C GLY A 127 -1.60 27.54 5.85
N TRP A 128 -1.82 26.93 7.01
CA TRP A 128 -2.94 27.28 7.90
C TRP A 128 -2.67 28.61 8.61
N GLN A 129 -3.53 29.60 8.38
CA GLN A 129 -3.39 30.94 8.97
C GLN A 129 -4.51 31.22 9.98
N GLU A 130 -4.19 31.82 11.12
CA GLU A 130 -5.17 32.32 12.09
C GLU A 130 -5.57 33.78 11.75
N GLY A 131 -6.87 34.08 11.76
CA GLY A 131 -7.43 35.43 11.52
C GLY A 131 -8.49 35.50 10.40
N ASP A 132 -9.53 36.32 10.58
CA ASP A 132 -10.84 36.18 9.90
C ASP A 132 -10.84 35.95 8.37
N ALA A 133 -10.16 36.79 7.58
CA ALA A 133 -10.19 36.63 6.11
C ALA A 133 -9.18 35.60 5.59
N ALA A 134 -8.02 35.51 6.24
CA ALA A 134 -6.94 34.59 5.88
C ALA A 134 -7.26 33.13 6.26
N LEU A 135 -8.01 32.94 7.34
CA LEU A 135 -8.49 31.64 7.80
C LEU A 135 -9.49 31.04 6.82
N GLN A 136 -10.40 31.85 6.26
CA GLN A 136 -11.40 31.34 5.32
C GLN A 136 -10.75 30.86 4.02
N ALA A 137 -9.83 31.63 3.45
CA ALA A 137 -9.10 31.23 2.23
C ALA A 137 -8.23 29.98 2.46
N SER A 138 -7.53 29.89 3.60
CA SER A 138 -6.72 28.71 3.93
C SER A 138 -7.57 27.46 4.19
N ARG A 139 -8.73 27.61 4.84
CA ARG A 139 -9.71 26.52 4.99
C ARG A 139 -10.25 26.04 3.64
N GLU A 140 -10.63 26.96 2.75
CA GLU A 140 -11.14 26.60 1.43
C GLU A 140 -10.10 25.83 0.62
N GLN A 141 -8.84 26.29 0.62
CA GLN A 141 -7.76 25.57 -0.05
C GLN A 141 -7.49 24.20 0.59
N ALA A 142 -7.45 24.11 1.92
CA ALA A 142 -7.28 22.84 2.62
C ALA A 142 -8.42 21.85 2.30
N LEU A 143 -9.66 22.34 2.19
CA LEU A 143 -10.80 21.52 1.80
C LEU A 143 -10.71 21.02 0.35
N VAL A 144 -10.21 21.84 -0.58
CA VAL A 144 -9.96 21.39 -1.96
C VAL A 144 -8.97 20.21 -1.96
N ASP A 145 -7.84 20.35 -1.28
CA ASP A 145 -6.81 19.31 -1.24
C ASP A 145 -7.28 18.05 -0.49
N LEU A 146 -7.97 18.19 0.65
CA LEU A 146 -8.51 17.06 1.40
C LEU A 146 -9.60 16.31 0.62
N ARG A 147 -10.43 17.02 -0.15
CA ARG A 147 -11.42 16.37 -1.02
C ARG A 147 -10.76 15.63 -2.19
N SER A 148 -9.68 16.18 -2.74
CA SER A 148 -8.90 15.47 -3.77
C SER A 148 -8.28 14.19 -3.18
N LEU A 149 -7.64 14.31 -2.01
CA LEU A 149 -7.13 13.16 -1.26
C LEU A 149 -8.22 12.13 -0.95
N LYS A 150 -9.41 12.57 -0.52
CA LYS A 150 -10.54 11.67 -0.24
C LYS A 150 -10.94 10.86 -1.47
N GLN A 151 -10.89 11.46 -2.65
CA GLN A 151 -11.17 10.74 -3.90
C GLN A 151 -10.07 9.71 -4.20
N ASP A 152 -8.79 10.08 -4.00
CA ASP A 152 -7.66 9.17 -4.20
C ASP A 152 -7.75 7.97 -3.26
N LEU A 153 -7.90 8.21 -1.95
CA LEU A 153 -7.99 7.15 -0.94
C LEU A 153 -9.23 6.28 -1.14
N SER A 154 -10.35 6.84 -1.61
CA SER A 154 -11.55 6.08 -1.95
C SER A 154 -11.30 5.14 -3.14
N ARG A 155 -10.58 5.60 -4.19
CA ARG A 155 -10.21 4.71 -5.31
C ARG A 155 -9.30 3.58 -4.85
N LEU A 156 -8.29 3.88 -4.03
CA LEU A 156 -7.42 2.85 -3.45
C LEU A 156 -8.18 1.87 -2.54
N ALA A 157 -9.11 2.38 -1.73
CA ALA A 157 -9.97 1.57 -0.87
C ALA A 157 -10.85 0.61 -1.68
N ASN A 158 -11.32 1.03 -2.85
CA ASN A 158 -12.10 0.19 -3.77
C ASN A 158 -11.24 -0.86 -4.48
N LEU A 159 -9.99 -0.53 -4.85
CA LEU A 159 -9.02 -1.53 -5.31
C LEU A 159 -8.85 -2.62 -4.24
N ALA A 160 -8.83 -2.22 -2.96
CA ALA A 160 -8.70 -3.14 -1.85
C ALA A 160 -9.92 -4.02 -1.58
N GLN A 161 -11.14 -3.61 -1.94
CA GLN A 161 -12.33 -4.45 -1.74
C GLN A 161 -12.35 -5.66 -2.69
N GLY A 162 -11.69 -5.56 -3.85
CA GLY A 162 -11.43 -6.70 -4.73
C GLY A 162 -10.50 -7.76 -4.13
N LEU A 163 -9.84 -7.46 -3.01
CA LEU A 163 -8.82 -8.32 -2.38
C LEU A 163 -9.40 -9.39 -1.44
N SER A 164 -10.63 -9.26 -0.95
CA SER A 164 -11.18 -10.12 0.12
C SER A 164 -11.64 -11.54 -0.29
N GLY A 165 -11.22 -12.07 -1.45
CA GLY A 165 -11.69 -13.36 -2.00
C GLY A 165 -10.63 -14.47 -2.08
N ALA A 166 -10.51 -15.28 -1.03
CA ALA A 166 -10.02 -16.68 -0.95
C ALA A 166 -8.72 -17.16 -1.68
N GLY A 167 -7.96 -16.33 -2.39
CA GLY A 167 -6.72 -16.71 -3.11
C GLY A 167 -5.47 -15.93 -2.68
N ALA A 168 -4.28 -16.46 -2.99
CA ALA A 168 -3.04 -15.68 -2.92
C ALA A 168 -3.09 -14.58 -3.99
N TYR A 169 -2.74 -13.34 -3.62
CA TYR A 169 -2.86 -12.17 -4.49
C TYR A 169 -2.05 -12.26 -5.77
N ASP A 170 -2.58 -11.66 -6.83
CA ASP A 170 -1.75 -11.07 -7.87
C ASP A 170 -1.29 -9.69 -7.41
N THR A 171 -0.21 -9.67 -6.64
CA THR A 171 0.33 -8.44 -6.04
C THR A 171 0.90 -7.50 -7.10
N LYS A 172 1.30 -8.04 -8.25
CA LYS A 172 1.75 -7.29 -9.41
C LYS A 172 0.60 -6.49 -10.03
N ASP A 173 -0.49 -7.15 -10.41
CA ASP A 173 -1.70 -6.49 -10.95
C ASP A 173 -2.22 -5.42 -9.98
N PHE A 174 -2.19 -5.70 -8.67
CA PHE A 174 -2.55 -4.69 -7.67
C PHE A 174 -1.63 -3.46 -7.73
N SER A 175 -0.31 -3.65 -7.78
CA SER A 175 0.65 -2.54 -7.84
C SER A 175 0.55 -1.74 -9.15
N GLU A 176 0.25 -2.40 -10.26
CA GLU A 176 0.01 -1.76 -11.56
C GLU A 176 -1.26 -0.90 -11.50
N LYS A 177 -2.37 -1.44 -10.99
CA LYS A 177 -3.62 -0.68 -10.79
C LYS A 177 -3.48 0.48 -9.83
N TRP A 178 -2.66 0.33 -8.78
CA TRP A 178 -2.32 1.43 -7.88
C TRP A 178 -1.66 2.57 -8.66
N LYS A 179 -0.66 2.25 -9.48
CA LYS A 179 0.05 3.22 -10.31
C LYS A 179 -0.89 3.90 -11.31
N GLU A 180 -1.65 3.11 -12.06
CA GLU A 180 -2.64 3.61 -13.03
C GLU A 180 -3.67 4.54 -12.37
N THR A 181 -4.11 4.20 -11.16
CA THR A 181 -5.05 5.03 -10.39
C THR A 181 -4.47 6.42 -10.15
N PHE A 182 -3.23 6.53 -9.68
CA PHE A 182 -2.62 7.84 -9.43
C PHE A 182 -2.28 8.60 -10.72
N GLU A 183 -1.78 7.92 -11.76
CA GLU A 183 -1.59 8.54 -13.08
C GLU A 183 -2.89 9.13 -13.62
N GLN A 184 -4.01 8.42 -13.45
CA GLN A 184 -5.33 8.90 -13.84
C GLN A 184 -5.76 10.08 -12.97
N ARG A 185 -5.62 9.99 -11.64
CA ARG A 185 -6.02 11.04 -10.70
C ARG A 185 -5.27 12.34 -10.91
N ILE A 186 -3.97 12.28 -11.17
CA ILE A 186 -3.14 13.44 -11.50
C ILE A 186 -3.62 14.10 -12.80
N LYS A 187 -4.07 13.32 -13.80
CA LYS A 187 -4.64 13.87 -15.04
C LYS A 187 -6.02 14.49 -14.84
N GLU A 188 -6.84 13.92 -13.96
CA GLU A 188 -8.19 14.42 -13.66
C GLU A 188 -8.19 15.73 -12.86
N ASP A 189 -7.20 15.92 -11.98
CA ASP A 189 -7.09 17.10 -11.13
C ASP A 189 -5.63 17.59 -11.05
N PRO A 190 -5.05 18.08 -12.17
CA PRO A 190 -3.62 18.43 -12.24
C PRO A 190 -3.25 19.67 -11.41
N ASP A 191 -4.25 20.46 -11.01
CA ASP A 191 -4.04 21.75 -10.38
C ASP A 191 -4.00 21.70 -8.85
N SER A 192 -4.46 20.61 -8.23
CA SER A 192 -4.35 20.44 -6.78
C SER A 192 -2.89 20.42 -6.33
N GLY A 193 -2.62 21.01 -5.16
CA GLY A 193 -1.25 21.04 -4.63
C GLY A 193 -0.73 19.63 -4.35
N LEU A 194 -1.64 18.72 -3.97
CA LEU A 194 -1.35 17.30 -3.79
C LEU A 194 -0.85 16.66 -5.09
N HIS A 195 -1.58 16.78 -6.19
CA HIS A 195 -1.20 16.14 -7.46
C HIS A 195 0.03 16.78 -8.10
N LYS A 196 0.26 18.07 -7.88
CA LYS A 196 1.55 18.73 -8.25
C LYS A 196 2.74 18.11 -7.51
N THR A 197 2.54 17.66 -6.27
CA THR A 197 3.58 16.95 -5.51
C THR A 197 3.77 15.53 -6.03
N LEU A 198 2.67 14.83 -6.31
CA LEU A 198 2.69 13.44 -6.76
C LEU A 198 3.14 13.26 -8.21
N SER A 199 3.01 14.27 -9.08
CA SER A 199 3.43 14.19 -10.49
C SER A 199 4.92 13.92 -10.69
N SER A 200 5.77 14.17 -9.69
CA SER A 200 7.18 13.79 -9.75
C SER A 200 7.43 12.29 -9.60
N LEU A 201 6.43 11.53 -9.16
CA LEU A 201 6.50 10.08 -8.96
C LEU A 201 5.93 9.28 -10.14
N TYR A 202 5.15 9.92 -11.03
CA TYR A 202 4.34 9.29 -12.08
C TYR A 202 4.52 10.00 -13.42
#